data_AF-A0A0F9GKI9-F1
#
_entry.id   AF-A0A0F9GKI9-F1
#
_cell.length_a   1.000
_cell.length_b   1.000
_cell.length_c   1.000
_cell.angle_alpha   90.00
_cell.angle_beta   90.00
_cell.angle_gamma   90.00
#
_symmetry.space_group_name_H-M   'P 1'
#
loop_
_entity.id
_entity.type
_entity.pdbx_description
1 polymer ?
#
loop_
_entity_poly.entity_id
_entity_poly.type
_entity_poly.pdbx_seq_one_letter_code
_entity_poly.pdbx_strand_id
1 'polypeptide(L)'
;MLKGARGTPWHPDYDTINTEMKKYRPISLRSVKTYPLSKRKSKVQKHASASIYHKGASFADFASGLPDVLAASDLKAVARAIVRAGKAGRPVVLGMGAHPIKLGLSPLIADMMEHGIITAIATNGAAIVHDFELFYAGHTSEDVAHALKDGSF
;
A
#
# COMPACT_ATOMS: atom_id res chain seq x y z
N MET A 1 26.74 13.44 62.44
CA MET A 1 28.15 13.47 62.00
C MET A 1 28.39 12.20 61.18
N LEU A 2 28.16 12.28 59.87
CA LEU A 2 28.19 11.16 58.93
C LEU A 2 29.63 10.87 58.48
N LYS A 3 30.09 9.62 58.58
CA LYS A 3 31.23 9.11 57.80
C LYS A 3 30.71 7.96 56.92
N GLY A 4 30.78 8.20 55.61
CA GLY A 4 30.16 7.39 54.57
C GLY A 4 30.92 6.12 54.24
N ALA A 5 30.16 5.03 54.11
CA ALA A 5 30.54 3.87 53.34
C ALA A 5 30.48 4.24 51.85
N ARG A 6 31.64 4.33 51.19
CA ARG A 6 31.71 4.53 49.74
C ARG A 6 31.46 3.19 49.06
N GLY A 7 30.33 3.11 48.37
CA GLY A 7 29.92 1.96 47.57
C GLY A 7 30.95 1.64 46.48
N THR A 8 31.09 0.35 46.20
CA THR A 8 31.77 -0.15 45.02
C THR A 8 31.03 0.37 43.77
N PRO A 9 31.71 1.02 42.81
CA PRO A 9 31.08 1.44 41.58
C PRO A 9 30.72 0.20 40.76
N TRP A 10 29.43 -0.02 40.50
CA TRP A 10 28.98 -0.88 39.43
C TRP A 10 29.26 -0.13 38.12
N HIS A 11 30.46 -0.29 37.57
CA HIS A 11 30.78 0.07 36.19
C HIS A 11 30.76 -1.25 35.39
N PRO A 12 29.73 -1.50 34.57
CA PRO A 12 29.89 -2.51 33.54
C PRO A 12 30.94 -1.98 32.57
N ASP A 13 32.01 -2.74 32.36
CA ASP A 13 33.05 -2.44 31.38
C ASP A 13 32.40 -2.40 29.98
N TYR A 14 32.09 -1.19 29.50
CA TYR A 14 31.57 -0.97 28.15
C TYR A 14 32.66 -1.08 27.06
N ASP A 15 33.88 -1.49 27.42
CA ASP A 15 35.04 -1.47 26.52
C ASP A 15 35.18 -2.69 25.60
N THR A 16 34.18 -3.57 25.52
CA THR A 16 34.26 -4.73 24.60
C THR A 16 32.92 -5.14 23.99
N ILE A 17 32.20 -4.20 23.37
CA ILE A 17 31.35 -4.60 22.23
C ILE A 17 32.26 -4.62 21.01
N ASN A 18 32.98 -5.72 20.86
CA ASN A 18 33.83 -6.01 19.72
C ASN A 18 32.90 -6.19 18.49
N THR A 19 32.48 -5.07 17.91
CA THR A 19 31.71 -5.05 16.67
C THR A 19 32.71 -5.32 15.55
N GLU A 20 33.15 -6.56 15.42
CA GLU A 20 33.86 -7.00 14.22
C GLU A 20 32.91 -6.79 13.03
N MET A 21 33.06 -5.63 12.38
CA MET A 21 32.41 -5.39 11.10
C MET A 21 32.91 -6.46 10.13
N LYS A 22 32.02 -7.39 9.80
CA LYS A 22 32.27 -8.48 8.86
C LYS A 22 32.85 -7.89 7.57
N LYS A 23 34.16 -8.04 7.37
CA LYS A 23 34.86 -7.53 6.18
C LYS A 23 34.48 -8.40 4.99
N TYR A 24 33.48 -7.98 4.23
CA TYR A 24 33.10 -8.65 2.99
C TYR A 24 34.23 -8.50 1.96
N ARG A 25 34.68 -9.63 1.39
CA ARG A 25 35.63 -9.62 0.26
C ARG A 25 34.91 -9.06 -0.97
N PRO A 26 35.44 -8.04 -1.67
CA PRO A 26 34.83 -7.53 -2.88
C PRO A 26 34.66 -8.63 -3.93
N ILE A 27 33.49 -8.65 -4.59
CA ILE A 27 33.24 -9.61 -5.67
C ILE A 27 34.17 -9.30 -6.85
N SER A 28 34.78 -10.34 -7.43
CA SER A 28 35.64 -10.17 -8.60
C SER A 28 34.80 -9.81 -9.83
N LEU A 29 35.11 -8.68 -10.47
CA LEU A 29 34.42 -8.22 -11.68
C LEU A 29 35.07 -8.72 -12.99
N ARG A 30 36.12 -9.56 -12.92
CA ARG A 30 36.90 -9.99 -14.09
C ARG A 30 36.08 -10.70 -15.17
N SER A 31 34.95 -11.30 -14.82
CA SER A 31 34.06 -12.02 -15.73
C SER A 31 32.83 -11.21 -16.17
N VAL A 32 32.67 -9.97 -15.71
CA VAL A 32 31.53 -9.13 -16.05
C VAL A 32 31.67 -8.63 -17.49
N LYS A 33 30.66 -8.92 -18.32
CA LYS A 33 30.54 -8.37 -19.67
C LYS A 33 29.60 -7.17 -19.64
N THR A 34 30.07 -6.03 -20.14
CA THR A 34 29.25 -4.82 -20.30
C THR A 34 28.77 -4.69 -21.74
N TYR A 35 27.71 -3.90 -21.93
CA TYR A 35 27.24 -3.53 -23.26
C TYR A 35 26.78 -2.06 -23.25
N PRO A 36 26.84 -1.36 -24.40
CA PRO A 36 26.40 0.04 -24.46
C PRO A 36 24.93 0.19 -24.10
N LEU A 37 24.61 1.15 -23.23
CA LEU A 37 23.23 1.46 -22.84
C LEU A 37 22.35 1.79 -24.05
N SER A 38 22.92 2.42 -25.08
CA SER A 38 22.25 2.76 -26.33
C SER A 38 21.74 1.54 -27.11
N LYS A 39 22.33 0.35 -26.91
CA LYS A 39 21.87 -0.90 -27.53
C LYS A 39 20.75 -1.59 -26.75
N ARG A 40 20.47 -1.13 -25.52
CA ARG A 40 19.43 -1.71 -24.66
C ARG A 40 18.05 -1.17 -25.04
N LYS A 41 17.12 -2.06 -25.41
CA LYS A 41 15.69 -1.67 -25.49
C LYS A 41 15.21 -1.25 -24.10
N SER A 42 14.84 0.02 -23.95
CA SER A 42 14.32 0.59 -22.71
C SER A 42 12.84 0.92 -22.87
N LYS A 43 12.02 0.63 -21.84
CA LYS A 43 10.56 0.79 -21.89
C LYS A 43 10.06 2.18 -21.50
N VAL A 44 10.89 2.97 -20.82
CA VAL A 44 10.55 4.30 -20.31
C VAL A 44 11.50 5.31 -20.90
N GLN A 45 10.94 6.44 -21.34
CA GLN A 45 11.65 7.56 -21.93
C GLN A 45 11.53 8.77 -21.01
N LYS A 46 12.47 9.71 -21.07
CA LYS A 46 12.46 10.91 -20.22
C LYS A 46 11.17 11.75 -20.37
N HIS A 47 10.56 11.77 -21.54
CA HIS A 47 9.29 12.48 -21.78
C HIS A 47 8.09 11.84 -21.07
N ALA A 48 8.20 10.58 -20.63
CA ALA A 48 7.18 9.91 -19.83
C ALA A 48 7.30 10.23 -18.33
N SER A 49 8.16 11.18 -17.95
CA SER A 49 8.30 11.63 -16.56
C SER A 49 6.99 12.24 -16.05
N ALA A 50 6.72 12.05 -14.76
CA ALA A 50 5.63 12.71 -14.08
C ALA A 50 5.84 14.24 -14.05
N SER A 51 4.74 14.98 -13.95
CA SER A 51 4.77 16.42 -13.65
C SER A 51 4.99 16.64 -12.15
N ILE A 52 5.70 17.72 -11.81
CA ILE A 52 5.91 18.11 -10.41
C ILE A 52 4.60 18.68 -9.87
N TYR A 53 4.13 18.14 -8.74
CA TYR A 53 2.98 18.71 -8.04
C TYR A 53 3.37 20.02 -7.35
N HIS A 54 2.53 21.04 -7.48
CA HIS A 54 2.72 22.34 -6.82
C HIS A 54 1.63 22.56 -5.78
N LYS A 55 1.99 23.17 -4.65
CA LYS A 55 1.03 23.51 -3.60
C LYS A 55 -0.07 24.41 -4.18
N GLY A 56 -1.33 24.04 -3.95
CA GLY A 56 -2.50 24.75 -4.49
C GLY A 56 -3.01 24.20 -5.82
N ALA A 57 -2.32 23.25 -6.44
CA ALA A 57 -2.85 22.53 -7.59
C ALA A 57 -4.00 21.60 -7.18
N SER A 58 -4.89 21.30 -8.13
CA SER A 58 -6.03 20.43 -7.89
C SER A 58 -5.60 18.95 -7.87
N PHE A 59 -6.47 18.09 -7.33
CA PHE A 59 -6.28 16.64 -7.48
C PHE A 59 -6.32 16.18 -8.95
N ALA A 60 -7.07 16.89 -9.81
CA ALA A 60 -7.10 16.61 -11.24
C ALA A 60 -5.74 16.89 -11.91
N ASP A 61 -5.04 17.95 -11.48
CA ASP A 61 -3.68 18.26 -11.94
C ASP A 61 -2.69 17.17 -11.51
N PHE A 62 -2.79 16.73 -10.24
CA PHE A 62 -2.01 15.60 -9.73
C PHE A 62 -2.25 14.33 -10.56
N ALA A 63 -3.51 13.93 -10.75
CA ALA A 63 -3.87 12.72 -11.47
C ALA A 63 -3.44 12.77 -12.95
N SER A 64 -3.59 13.93 -13.58
CA SER A 64 -3.17 14.15 -14.98
C SER A 64 -1.63 14.14 -15.11
N GLY A 65 -0.93 14.64 -14.10
CA GLY A 65 0.53 14.68 -14.03
C GLY A 65 1.21 13.33 -13.77
N LEU A 66 0.47 12.28 -13.39
CA LEU A 66 1.03 10.93 -13.24
C LEU A 66 1.58 10.41 -14.60
N PRO A 67 2.66 9.62 -14.60
CA PRO A 67 3.24 9.11 -15.83
C PRO A 67 2.34 8.02 -16.44
N ASP A 68 2.23 7.96 -17.78
CA ASP A 68 1.42 6.96 -18.46
C ASP A 68 2.16 5.61 -18.60
N VAL A 69 2.57 5.04 -17.47
CA VAL A 69 3.26 3.74 -17.41
C VAL A 69 2.79 2.92 -16.21
N LEU A 70 2.78 1.58 -16.36
CA LEU A 70 2.45 0.63 -15.29
C LEU A 70 1.12 0.99 -14.58
N ALA A 71 1.08 0.89 -13.25
CA ALA A 71 -0.11 1.12 -12.44
C ALA A 71 -0.78 2.48 -12.67
N ALA A 72 -0.02 3.54 -13.00
CA ALA A 72 -0.59 4.84 -13.30
C ALA A 72 -1.37 4.83 -14.63
N SER A 73 -0.85 4.14 -15.64
CA SER A 73 -1.58 3.89 -16.90
C SER A 73 -2.85 3.06 -16.65
N ASP A 74 -2.75 1.99 -15.85
CA ASP A 74 -3.88 1.11 -15.54
C ASP A 74 -4.98 1.87 -14.79
N LEU A 75 -4.62 2.65 -13.77
CA LEU A 75 -5.55 3.50 -13.03
C LEU A 75 -6.31 4.45 -13.96
N LYS A 76 -5.59 5.19 -14.82
CA LYS A 76 -6.22 6.10 -15.79
C LYS A 76 -7.09 5.34 -16.80
N ALA A 77 -6.68 4.16 -17.23
CA ALA A 77 -7.44 3.34 -18.17
C ALA A 77 -8.77 2.88 -17.56
N VAL A 78 -8.76 2.38 -16.32
CA VAL A 78 -9.96 1.96 -15.57
C VAL A 78 -10.88 3.16 -15.33
N ALA A 79 -10.36 4.29 -14.85
CA ALA A 79 -11.15 5.50 -14.63
C ALA A 79 -11.85 5.96 -15.91
N ARG A 80 -11.13 6.01 -17.03
CA ARG A 80 -11.73 6.36 -18.34
C ARG A 80 -12.76 5.33 -18.79
N ALA A 81 -12.56 4.04 -18.53
CA ALA A 81 -13.52 3.01 -18.89
C ALA A 81 -14.83 3.15 -18.11
N ILE A 82 -14.75 3.41 -16.80
CA ILE A 82 -15.91 3.69 -15.94
C ILE A 82 -16.67 4.92 -16.44
N VAL A 83 -15.98 6.03 -16.69
CA VAL A 83 -16.61 7.26 -17.20
C VAL A 83 -17.29 7.03 -18.55
N ARG A 84 -16.66 6.28 -19.46
CA ARG A 84 -17.29 5.94 -20.76
C ARG A 84 -18.53 5.06 -20.58
N ALA A 85 -18.50 4.09 -19.68
CA ALA A 85 -19.65 3.23 -19.40
C ALA A 85 -20.81 4.05 -18.82
N GLY A 86 -20.55 4.89 -17.83
CA GLY A 86 -21.55 5.78 -17.24
C GLY A 86 -22.17 6.74 -18.26
N LYS A 87 -21.35 7.41 -19.09
CA LYS A 87 -21.84 8.30 -20.17
C LYS A 87 -22.68 7.57 -21.22
N ALA A 88 -22.44 6.27 -21.42
CA ALA A 88 -23.19 5.45 -22.34
C ALA A 88 -24.41 4.76 -21.69
N GLY A 89 -24.74 5.07 -20.43
CA GLY A 89 -25.83 4.42 -19.69
C GLY A 89 -25.60 2.91 -19.48
N ARG A 90 -24.34 2.45 -19.48
CA ARG A 90 -24.00 1.03 -19.31
C ARG A 90 -23.70 0.72 -17.84
N PRO A 91 -24.09 -0.46 -17.34
CA PRO A 91 -23.78 -0.87 -15.98
C PRO A 91 -22.27 -0.90 -15.69
N VAL A 92 -21.90 -0.54 -14.46
CA VAL A 92 -20.55 -0.67 -13.90
C VAL A 92 -20.65 -1.55 -12.66
N VAL A 93 -20.12 -2.78 -12.76
CA VAL A 93 -20.17 -3.76 -11.68
C VAL A 93 -18.82 -3.80 -10.96
N LEU A 94 -18.80 -3.52 -9.65
CA LEU A 94 -17.62 -3.67 -8.82
C LEU A 94 -17.51 -5.11 -8.32
N GLY A 95 -16.55 -5.87 -8.87
CA GLY A 95 -16.16 -7.18 -8.35
C GLY A 95 -15.06 -7.05 -7.30
N MET A 96 -15.29 -7.54 -6.08
CA MET A 96 -14.32 -7.48 -4.99
C MET A 96 -14.47 -8.63 -3.99
N GLY A 97 -13.45 -8.87 -3.18
CA GLY A 97 -13.60 -9.65 -1.93
C GLY A 97 -14.05 -8.75 -0.78
N ALA A 98 -13.97 -9.25 0.45
CA ALA A 98 -14.40 -8.51 1.64
C ALA A 98 -13.44 -7.40 2.12
N HIS A 99 -12.20 -7.37 1.62
CA HIS A 99 -11.15 -6.45 2.11
C HIS A 99 -11.50 -4.96 1.99
N PRO A 100 -12.12 -4.46 0.91
CA PRO A 100 -12.52 -3.06 0.84
C PRO A 100 -13.48 -2.66 1.97
N ILE A 101 -14.47 -3.50 2.27
CA ILE A 101 -15.41 -3.29 3.37
C ILE A 101 -14.68 -3.40 4.72
N LYS A 102 -13.94 -4.48 4.94
CA LYS A 102 -13.13 -4.74 6.14
C LYS A 102 -12.23 -3.55 6.52
N LEU A 103 -11.66 -2.88 5.53
CA LEU A 103 -10.73 -1.76 5.69
C LEU A 103 -11.43 -0.39 5.70
N GLY A 104 -12.76 -0.36 5.82
CA GLY A 104 -13.52 0.87 6.02
C GLY A 104 -13.82 1.65 4.74
N LEU A 105 -13.76 1.02 3.56
CA LEU A 105 -14.09 1.69 2.29
C LEU A 105 -15.59 1.68 1.97
N SER A 106 -16.44 1.08 2.82
CA SER A 106 -17.90 1.06 2.64
C SER A 106 -18.49 2.44 2.31
N PRO A 107 -18.14 3.54 3.03
CA PRO A 107 -18.73 4.86 2.74
C PRO A 107 -18.41 5.37 1.33
N LEU A 108 -17.20 5.11 0.82
CA LEU A 108 -16.81 5.51 -0.53
C LEU A 108 -17.52 4.67 -1.59
N ILE A 109 -17.69 3.37 -1.32
CA ILE A 109 -18.43 2.48 -2.22
C ILE A 109 -19.90 2.88 -2.28
N ALA A 110 -20.51 3.17 -1.13
CA ALA A 110 -21.88 3.67 -1.03
C ALA A 110 -22.05 4.99 -1.78
N ASP A 111 -21.16 5.97 -1.58
CA ASP A 111 -21.18 7.26 -2.28
C ASP A 111 -21.10 7.08 -3.81
N MET A 112 -20.23 6.18 -4.29
CA MET A 112 -20.15 5.85 -5.72
C MET A 112 -21.42 5.17 -6.25
N MET A 113 -22.13 4.40 -5.42
CA MET A 113 -23.41 3.80 -5.80
C MET A 113 -24.54 4.84 -5.84
N GLU A 114 -24.60 5.73 -4.85
CA GLU A 114 -25.58 6.82 -4.79
C GLU A 114 -25.47 7.76 -6.00
N HIS A 115 -24.24 8.03 -6.45
CA HIS A 115 -23.97 8.82 -7.65
C HIS A 115 -24.07 8.02 -8.97
N GLY A 116 -24.44 6.74 -8.93
CA GLY A 116 -24.60 5.89 -10.11
C GLY A 116 -23.29 5.57 -10.85
N ILE A 117 -22.14 5.79 -10.22
CA ILE A 117 -20.81 5.44 -10.76
C ILE A 117 -20.63 3.92 -10.72
N ILE A 118 -21.07 3.28 -9.63
CA ILE A 118 -21.17 1.83 -9.48
C ILE A 118 -22.65 1.47 -9.47
N THR A 119 -23.07 0.54 -10.32
CA THR A 119 -24.48 0.15 -10.44
C THR A 119 -24.78 -1.20 -9.79
N ALA A 120 -23.75 -2.01 -9.52
CA ALA A 120 -23.90 -3.27 -8.81
C ALA A 120 -22.58 -3.70 -8.14
N ILE A 121 -22.67 -4.54 -7.11
CA ILE A 121 -21.53 -5.16 -6.44
C ILE A 121 -21.62 -6.67 -6.60
N ALA A 122 -20.49 -7.31 -6.91
CA ALA A 122 -20.30 -8.75 -6.82
C ALA A 122 -19.21 -9.03 -5.76
N THR A 123 -19.60 -9.70 -4.67
CA THR A 123 -18.72 -9.95 -3.52
C THR A 123 -18.97 -11.32 -2.87
N ASN A 124 -18.12 -11.69 -1.93
CA ASN A 124 -18.29 -12.89 -1.10
C ASN A 124 -19.01 -12.58 0.22
N GLY A 125 -19.45 -13.63 0.93
CA GLY A 125 -20.25 -13.48 2.15
C GLY A 125 -19.55 -12.73 3.30
N ALA A 126 -18.21 -12.79 3.36
CA ALA A 126 -17.45 -12.08 4.39
C ALA A 126 -17.59 -10.56 4.32
N ALA A 127 -17.94 -10.01 3.15
CA ALA A 127 -18.22 -8.58 3.04
C ALA A 127 -19.43 -8.17 3.88
N ILE A 128 -20.49 -9.00 3.91
CA ILE A 128 -21.70 -8.72 4.69
C ILE A 128 -21.40 -8.77 6.19
N VAL A 129 -20.57 -9.73 6.63
CA VAL A 129 -20.14 -9.84 8.03
C VAL A 129 -19.39 -8.59 8.46
N HIS A 130 -18.37 -8.18 7.70
CA HIS A 130 -17.57 -7.00 8.05
C HIS A 130 -18.38 -5.70 8.02
N ASP A 131 -19.31 -5.55 7.07
CA ASP A 131 -20.16 -4.36 7.01
C ASP A 131 -21.07 -4.26 8.25
N PHE A 132 -21.70 -5.39 8.62
CA PHE A 132 -22.54 -5.47 9.81
C PHE A 132 -21.74 -5.18 11.08
N GLU A 133 -20.59 -5.82 11.28
CA GLU A 133 -19.75 -5.63 12.47
C GLU A 133 -19.25 -4.19 12.59
N LEU A 134 -18.79 -3.58 11.49
CA LEU A 134 -18.36 -2.18 11.47
C LEU A 134 -19.50 -1.24 11.86
N PHE A 135 -20.71 -1.46 11.36
CA PHE A 135 -21.83 -0.58 11.66
C PHE A 135 -22.42 -0.82 13.06
N TYR A 136 -22.54 -2.09 13.48
CA TYR A 136 -23.16 -2.46 14.74
C TYR A 136 -22.22 -2.30 15.94
N ALA A 137 -20.96 -2.73 15.80
CA ALA A 137 -19.99 -2.77 16.88
C ALA A 137 -18.89 -1.69 16.76
N GLY A 138 -18.79 -1.00 15.62
CA GLY A 138 -17.75 0.00 15.36
C GLY A 138 -16.37 -0.59 15.05
N HIS A 139 -16.26 -1.93 14.97
CA HIS A 139 -15.03 -2.64 14.70
C HIS A 139 -15.33 -4.01 14.07
N THR A 140 -14.34 -4.58 13.38
CA THR A 140 -14.43 -5.87 12.69
C THR A 140 -13.04 -6.49 12.63
N SER A 141 -12.92 -7.71 12.09
CA SER A 141 -11.68 -8.50 11.99
C SER A 141 -11.31 -9.20 13.30
N GLU A 142 -12.04 -10.27 13.60
CA GLU A 142 -11.67 -11.21 14.65
C GLU A 142 -10.24 -11.74 14.49
N ASP A 143 -9.61 -12.11 15.61
CA ASP A 143 -8.34 -12.86 15.59
C ASP A 143 -8.63 -14.34 15.30
N VAL A 144 -8.70 -14.66 14.02
CA VAL A 144 -8.93 -16.02 13.52
C VAL A 144 -7.91 -17.02 14.08
N ALA A 145 -6.66 -16.61 14.28
CA ALA A 145 -5.61 -17.52 14.77
C ALA A 145 -5.80 -17.85 16.26
N HIS A 146 -6.43 -16.96 17.02
CA HIS A 146 -6.85 -17.22 18.40
C HIS A 146 -8.09 -18.11 18.43
N ALA A 147 -9.15 -17.72 17.72
CA ALA A 147 -10.43 -18.42 17.63
C ALA A 147 -10.30 -19.88 17.15
N LEU A 148 -9.42 -20.15 16.18
CA LEU A 148 -9.16 -21.52 15.71
C LEU A 148 -8.54 -22.44 16.77
N LYS A 149 -7.85 -21.90 17.78
CA LYS A 149 -7.19 -22.72 18.80
C LYS A 149 -8.16 -23.30 19.80
N ASP A 150 -9.23 -22.57 20.12
CA ASP A 150 -10.23 -22.98 21.11
C ASP A 150 -11.60 -23.31 20.50
N GLY A 151 -11.79 -23.05 19.21
CA GLY A 151 -13.02 -23.33 18.49
C GLY A 151 -14.15 -22.34 18.77
N SER A 152 -13.83 -21.16 19.30
CA SER A 152 -14.79 -20.07 19.47
C SER A 152 -15.07 -19.37 18.14
N PHE A 153 -16.35 -19.22 17.78
CA PHE A 153 -16.86 -18.48 16.62
C PHE A 153 -18.23 -17.88 16.96
#